data_AF-A0A427YW09-F1
#
_entry.id   AF-A0A427YW09-F1
#
_cell.length_a   1.000
_cell.length_b   1.000
_cell.length_c   1.000
_cell.angle_alpha   90.00
_cell.angle_beta   90.00
_cell.angle_gamma   90.00
#
_symmetry.space_group_name_H-M   'P 1'
#
loop_
_entity.id
_entity.type
_entity.pdbx_description
1 polymer ?
#
loop_
_entity_poly.entity_id
_entity_poly.type
_entity_poly.pdbx_seq_one_letter_code
_entity_poly.pdbx_strand_id
1 'polypeptide(L)'
;MRKGAGISALSRHAASSTSYASLSNSITSSQLVSLTSSLDSFRDQLISFARQHRNDIRKDPAFRHQFQKMCAAIGVDPLAGGGGRVGAGGLGEGAAGGGGGGGWWTEMLGLGEWTYELAVQVVDVCVSTRERNGGVIEMGELIERVERLRSGGKDKVADKDSTSRPSDSRDARDTYTDRITPDDIHRALSLLRPLHAGYTILPNPSAPSSSSSSVFIRSIPRELDTDQSLLLVLAKDAGGLLREADVRTKTGWSDLRTRNAMEDCVMREGVGWVDELPQGGREVWIMAAVVFGEGTG
;
A
#
# COMPACT_ATOMS: atom_id res chain seq x y z
N MET A 1 22.70 -37.23 69.12
CA MET A 1 22.82 -36.04 68.24
C MET A 1 22.15 -36.35 66.90
N ARG A 2 20.88 -35.98 66.71
CA ARG A 2 20.12 -36.25 65.48
C ARG A 2 20.43 -35.15 64.47
N LYS A 3 21.13 -35.48 63.38
CA LYS A 3 21.38 -34.57 62.25
C LYS A 3 20.05 -34.36 61.51
N GLY A 4 19.59 -33.10 61.45
CA GLY A 4 18.32 -32.73 60.83
C GLY A 4 18.31 -32.99 59.33
N ALA A 5 17.56 -34.01 58.90
CA ALA A 5 17.48 -34.45 57.51
C ALA A 5 16.67 -33.53 56.57
N GLY A 6 16.14 -32.39 57.04
CA GLY A 6 15.31 -31.47 56.24
C GLY A 6 16.04 -30.25 55.68
N ILE A 7 16.97 -29.66 56.42
CA ILE A 7 17.63 -28.39 56.06
C ILE A 7 18.69 -28.54 54.96
N SER A 8 19.34 -29.72 54.88
CA SER A 8 20.34 -29.98 53.83
C SER A 8 19.71 -30.18 52.45
N ALA A 9 18.49 -30.74 52.38
CA ALA A 9 17.76 -30.91 51.12
C ALA A 9 17.27 -29.55 50.58
N LEU A 10 16.80 -28.68 51.47
CA LEU A 10 16.37 -27.32 51.12
C LEU A 10 17.56 -26.46 50.65
N SER A 11 18.70 -26.53 51.34
CA SER A 11 19.94 -25.84 50.94
C SER A 11 20.45 -26.34 49.58
N ARG A 12 20.40 -27.66 49.34
CA ARG A 12 20.78 -28.24 48.04
C ARG A 12 19.85 -27.78 46.91
N HIS A 13 18.55 -27.70 47.17
CA HIS A 13 17.57 -27.22 46.21
C HIS A 13 17.76 -25.72 45.90
N ALA A 14 18.00 -24.90 46.94
CA ALA A 14 18.31 -23.48 46.78
C ALA A 14 19.62 -23.29 45.98
N ALA A 15 20.68 -24.03 46.32
CA ALA A 15 21.96 -23.99 45.61
C ALA A 15 21.83 -24.45 44.15
N SER A 16 21.05 -25.51 43.87
CA SER A 16 20.81 -25.95 42.50
C SER A 16 19.99 -24.93 41.71
N SER A 17 18.97 -24.31 42.31
CA SER A 17 18.17 -23.26 41.67
C SER A 17 19.03 -22.05 41.27
N THR A 18 19.89 -21.58 42.19
CA THR A 18 20.84 -20.49 41.90
C THR A 18 21.83 -20.88 40.80
N SER A 19 22.32 -22.12 40.81
CA SER A 19 23.24 -22.62 39.77
C SER A 19 22.56 -22.67 38.41
N TYR A 20 21.32 -23.18 38.32
CA TYR A 20 20.53 -23.19 37.09
C TYR A 20 20.21 -21.79 36.60
N ALA A 21 19.89 -20.84 37.48
CA ALA A 21 19.66 -19.45 37.12
C ALA A 21 20.91 -18.77 36.55
N SER A 22 22.09 -19.05 37.12
CA SER A 22 23.35 -18.51 36.58
C SER A 22 23.70 -19.09 35.21
N LEU A 23 23.47 -20.39 35.01
CA LEU A 23 23.70 -21.07 33.75
C LEU A 23 22.70 -20.62 32.68
N SER A 24 21.42 -20.47 33.02
CA SER A 24 20.42 -19.94 32.09
C SER A 24 20.77 -18.52 31.65
N ASN A 25 21.24 -17.68 32.57
CA ASN A 25 21.66 -16.32 32.25
C ASN A 25 22.91 -16.30 31.35
N SER A 26 23.90 -17.18 31.56
CA SER A 26 25.08 -17.24 30.70
C SER A 26 24.78 -17.81 29.32
N ILE A 27 23.91 -18.82 29.22
CA ILE A 27 23.45 -19.35 27.94
C ILE A 27 22.68 -18.27 27.18
N THR A 28 21.75 -17.60 27.84
CA THR A 28 20.96 -16.51 27.21
C THR A 28 21.87 -15.39 26.75
N SER A 29 22.84 -14.95 27.56
CA SER A 29 23.77 -13.89 27.16
C SER A 29 24.65 -14.31 25.98
N SER A 30 25.14 -15.55 25.96
CA SER A 30 25.93 -16.06 24.82
C SER A 30 25.11 -16.13 23.53
N GLN A 31 23.83 -16.53 23.62
CA GLN A 31 22.91 -16.55 22.49
C GLN A 31 22.63 -15.13 21.99
N LEU A 32 22.42 -14.17 22.89
CA LEU A 32 22.20 -12.76 22.52
C LEU A 32 23.43 -12.17 21.80
N VAL A 33 24.64 -12.45 22.27
CA VAL A 33 25.89 -11.99 21.62
C VAL A 33 26.03 -12.60 20.23
N SER A 34 25.81 -13.91 20.10
CA SER A 34 25.85 -14.61 18.81
C SER A 34 24.81 -14.09 17.83
N LEU A 35 23.58 -13.86 18.28
CA LEU A 35 22.50 -13.27 17.48
C LEU A 35 22.83 -11.85 17.04
N THR A 36 23.37 -11.01 17.94
CA THR A 36 23.77 -9.64 17.62
C THR A 36 24.85 -9.62 16.54
N SER A 37 25.89 -10.45 16.70
CA SER A 37 26.94 -10.60 15.68
C SER A 37 26.41 -11.10 14.33
N SER A 38 25.44 -12.01 14.36
CA SER A 38 24.81 -12.52 13.13
C SER A 38 23.97 -11.45 12.44
N LEU A 39 23.24 -10.63 13.20
CA LEU A 39 22.47 -9.50 12.68
C LEU A 39 23.37 -8.40 12.10
N ASP A 40 24.52 -8.11 12.73
CA ASP A 40 25.49 -7.15 12.20
C ASP A 40 26.12 -7.64 10.89
N SER A 41 26.57 -8.91 10.85
CA SER A 41 27.09 -9.49 9.60
C SER A 41 26.04 -9.51 8.50
N PHE A 42 24.79 -9.83 8.83
CA PHE A 42 23.70 -9.83 7.86
C PHE A 42 23.38 -8.42 7.36
N ARG A 43 23.35 -7.45 8.28
CA ARG A 43 23.17 -6.02 7.97
C ARG A 43 24.20 -5.56 6.95
N ASP A 44 25.49 -5.84 7.19
CA ASP A 44 26.56 -5.43 6.28
C ASP A 44 26.44 -6.07 4.90
N GLN A 45 26.08 -7.36 4.86
CA GLN A 45 25.80 -8.06 3.60
C GLN A 45 24.63 -7.40 2.85
N LEU A 46 23.54 -7.07 3.54
CA LEU A 46 22.36 -6.44 2.94
C LEU A 46 22.68 -5.04 2.42
N ILE A 47 23.47 -4.24 3.14
CA ILE A 47 23.97 -2.94 2.63
C ILE A 47 24.79 -3.16 1.37
N SER A 48 25.73 -4.11 1.37
CA SER A 48 26.60 -4.36 0.22
C SER A 48 25.79 -4.79 -1.00
N PHE A 49 24.80 -5.67 -0.80
CA PHE A 49 23.91 -6.17 -1.82
C PHE A 49 23.08 -5.04 -2.43
N ALA A 50 22.44 -4.23 -1.58
CA ALA A 50 21.60 -3.14 -2.04
C ALA A 50 22.40 -2.01 -2.72
N ARG A 51 23.68 -1.82 -2.36
CA ARG A 51 24.59 -0.91 -3.09
C ARG A 51 24.95 -1.44 -4.48
N GLN A 52 25.28 -2.73 -4.57
CA GLN A 52 25.64 -3.36 -5.86
C GLN A 52 24.46 -3.40 -6.83
N HIS A 53 23.26 -3.68 -6.30
CA HIS A 53 22.05 -3.85 -7.11
C HIS A 53 21.10 -2.65 -7.07
N ARG A 54 21.56 -1.46 -6.68
CA ARG A 54 20.70 -0.28 -6.52
C ARG A 54 19.87 0.02 -7.78
N ASN A 55 20.52 -0.03 -8.94
CA ASN A 55 19.86 0.24 -10.22
C ASN A 55 18.87 -0.87 -10.59
N ASP A 56 19.18 -2.11 -10.24
CA ASP A 56 18.31 -3.26 -10.52
C ASP A 56 17.05 -3.21 -9.65
N ILE A 57 17.18 -2.86 -8.36
CA ILE A 57 16.05 -2.62 -7.44
C ILE A 57 15.16 -1.47 -7.96
N ARG A 58 15.77 -0.46 -8.59
CA ARG A 58 15.03 0.66 -9.19
C ARG A 58 14.36 0.27 -10.50
N LYS A 59 14.96 -0.57 -11.34
CA LYS A 59 14.45 -0.88 -12.68
C LYS A 59 13.47 -2.04 -12.72
N ASP A 60 13.71 -3.11 -11.96
CA ASP A 60 12.90 -4.32 -12.00
C ASP A 60 11.91 -4.35 -10.81
N PRO A 61 10.60 -4.23 -11.07
CA PRO A 61 9.60 -4.28 -10.02
C PRO A 61 9.52 -5.63 -9.31
N ALA A 62 9.76 -6.74 -10.02
CA ALA A 62 9.71 -8.07 -9.44
C ALA A 62 10.87 -8.28 -8.45
N PHE A 63 12.07 -7.85 -8.85
CA PHE A 63 13.24 -7.87 -7.99
C PHE A 63 13.09 -6.94 -6.79
N ARG A 64 12.54 -5.73 -6.98
CA ARG A 64 12.22 -4.79 -5.90
C ARG A 64 11.30 -5.41 -4.86
N HIS A 65 10.22 -6.07 -5.30
CA HIS A 65 9.27 -6.74 -4.41
C HIS A 65 9.94 -7.85 -3.60
N GLN A 66 10.77 -8.66 -4.24
CA GLN A 66 11.46 -9.76 -3.56
C GLN A 66 12.46 -9.24 -2.52
N PHE A 67 13.20 -8.19 -2.85
CA PHE A 67 14.10 -7.52 -1.91
C PHE A 67 13.33 -6.96 -0.70
N GLN A 68 12.18 -6.33 -0.94
CA GLN A 68 11.33 -5.79 0.13
C GLN A 68 10.72 -6.88 1.02
N LYS A 69 10.28 -8.01 0.44
CA LYS A 69 9.81 -9.17 1.21
C LYS A 69 10.88 -9.68 2.17
N MET A 70 12.13 -9.76 1.71
CA MET A 70 13.27 -10.15 2.54
C MET A 70 13.47 -9.17 3.71
N CYS A 71 13.44 -7.86 3.45
CA CYS A 71 13.56 -6.85 4.50
C CYS A 71 12.41 -6.94 5.52
N ALA A 72 11.17 -7.10 5.04
CA ALA A 72 9.98 -7.20 5.88
C ALA A 72 9.99 -8.43 6.79
N ALA A 73 10.47 -9.58 6.31
CA ALA A 73 10.59 -10.81 7.10
C ALA A 73 11.49 -10.65 8.34
N ILE A 74 12.41 -9.69 8.30
CA ILE A 74 13.39 -9.40 9.36
C ILE A 74 12.91 -8.24 10.25
N GLY A 75 11.76 -7.63 9.92
CA GLY A 75 11.26 -6.44 10.61
C GLY A 75 12.03 -5.18 10.23
N VAL A 76 12.76 -5.21 9.12
CA VAL A 76 13.46 -4.05 8.57
C VAL A 76 12.58 -3.41 7.50
N ASP A 77 12.21 -2.14 7.71
CA ASP A 77 11.55 -1.35 6.66
C ASP A 77 12.60 -0.52 5.92
N PRO A 78 12.93 -0.84 4.65
CA PRO A 78 13.90 -0.08 3.85
C PRO A 78 13.39 1.32 3.46
N LEU A 79 12.13 1.63 3.75
CA LEU A 79 11.43 2.88 3.40
C LEU A 79 11.02 3.71 4.62
N ALA A 80 11.20 3.19 5.85
CA ALA A 80 11.07 3.96 7.06
C ALA A 80 12.24 4.95 7.17
N GLY A 81 12.15 6.06 6.44
CA GLY A 81 12.90 7.28 6.76
C GLY A 81 12.52 7.73 8.18
N GLY A 82 13.48 8.32 8.89
CA GLY A 82 13.31 8.74 10.28
C GLY A 82 12.04 9.60 10.45
N GLY A 83 11.03 9.03 11.08
CA GLY A 83 9.71 9.64 11.23
C GLY A 83 8.83 8.77 12.11
N GLY A 84 8.63 9.22 13.34
CA GLY A 84 8.03 8.49 14.45
C GLY A 84 6.76 7.67 14.18
N ARG A 85 6.70 6.54 14.90
CA ARG A 85 5.50 5.96 15.54
C ARG A 85 4.20 6.07 14.72
N VAL A 86 3.87 5.02 13.96
CA VAL A 86 2.47 4.69 13.70
C VAL A 86 2.05 3.65 14.74
N GLY A 87 1.50 4.15 15.85
CA GLY A 87 0.67 3.32 16.71
C GLY A 87 -0.64 3.03 15.99
N ALA A 88 -0.85 1.76 15.63
CA ALA A 88 -2.20 1.23 15.50
C ALA A 88 -2.70 0.94 16.92
N GLY A 89 -3.90 1.43 17.25
CA GLY A 89 -4.43 1.49 18.61
C GLY A 89 -4.43 0.16 19.37
N GLY A 90 -4.10 0.25 20.66
CA GLY A 90 -4.18 -0.84 21.63
C GLY A 90 -3.66 -0.37 22.98
N LEU A 91 -4.55 -0.31 23.97
CA LEU A 91 -4.31 0.02 25.37
C LEU A 91 -3.16 -0.83 25.95
N GLY A 92 -2.14 -0.18 26.52
CA GLY A 92 -1.05 -0.87 27.20
C GLY A 92 0.10 0.07 27.57
N GLU A 93 -0.01 0.75 28.71
CA GLU A 93 1.15 1.30 29.41
C GLU A 93 2.08 0.16 29.82
N GLY A 94 3.32 0.19 29.33
CA GLY A 94 4.33 -0.77 29.75
C GLY A 94 5.62 -0.70 28.94
N ALA A 95 6.68 -0.28 29.63
CA ALA A 95 8.10 -0.51 29.33
C ALA A 95 8.73 0.26 28.16
N ALA A 96 9.49 1.29 28.55
CA ALA A 96 10.64 1.79 27.81
C ALA A 96 11.68 0.68 27.58
N GLY A 97 12.21 0.56 26.36
CA GLY A 97 13.40 -0.25 26.09
C GLY A 97 13.69 -0.52 24.60
N GLY A 98 14.56 0.31 24.00
CA GLY A 98 15.34 0.03 22.76
C GLY A 98 14.55 0.02 21.45
N GLY A 99 15.02 0.50 20.30
CA GLY A 99 16.30 1.01 19.82
C GLY A 99 16.09 1.26 18.31
N GLY A 100 16.68 2.33 17.78
CA GLY A 100 16.35 2.89 16.46
C GLY A 100 16.50 1.93 15.27
N GLY A 101 15.46 1.83 14.45
CA GLY A 101 15.45 1.06 13.20
C GLY A 101 14.84 1.78 12.00
N GLY A 102 14.37 3.03 12.16
CA GLY A 102 13.83 3.85 11.06
C GLY A 102 14.75 5.03 10.79
N GLY A 103 15.42 5.04 9.64
CA GLY A 103 16.17 6.21 9.16
C GLY A 103 17.47 5.87 8.44
N TRP A 104 18.20 4.85 8.89
CA TRP A 104 19.54 4.60 8.34
C TRP A 104 19.51 3.90 6.97
N TRP A 105 18.49 3.09 6.68
CA TRP A 105 18.34 2.44 5.37
C TRP A 105 18.01 3.43 4.26
N THR A 106 17.19 4.45 4.55
CA THR A 106 16.81 5.48 3.59
C THR A 106 18.02 6.30 3.14
N GLU A 107 18.85 6.73 4.08
CA GLU A 107 20.08 7.50 3.81
C GLU A 107 21.14 6.65 3.10
N MET A 108 21.26 5.37 3.46
CA MET A 108 22.36 4.52 2.97
C MET A 108 22.06 3.80 1.66
N LEU A 109 20.78 3.59 1.33
CA LEU A 109 20.34 2.88 0.11
C LEU A 109 19.67 3.79 -0.92
N GLY A 110 19.25 5.01 -0.54
CA GLY A 110 18.53 5.95 -1.41
C GLY A 110 17.29 5.36 -2.11
N LEU A 111 16.74 4.29 -1.52
CA LEU A 111 15.50 3.65 -1.97
C LEU A 111 14.28 4.49 -1.57
N GLY A 112 14.38 5.24 -0.46
CA GLY A 112 13.33 6.18 -0.05
C GLY A 112 13.12 7.33 -1.03
N GLU A 113 14.19 7.84 -1.66
CA GLU A 113 14.12 8.95 -2.63
C GLU A 113 13.14 8.66 -3.77
N TRP A 114 13.21 7.47 -4.38
CA TRP A 114 12.30 7.07 -5.47
C TRP A 114 10.85 6.95 -4.97
N THR A 115 10.64 6.41 -3.77
CA THR A 115 9.28 6.29 -3.20
C THR A 115 8.70 7.65 -2.78
N TYR A 116 9.53 8.59 -2.32
CA TYR A 116 9.11 9.95 -2.01
C TYR A 116 8.75 10.69 -3.30
N GLU A 117 9.55 10.56 -4.35
CA GLU A 117 9.25 11.09 -5.67
C GLU A 117 7.92 10.54 -6.21
N LEU A 118 7.72 9.22 -6.12
CA LEU A 118 6.46 8.58 -6.49
C LEU A 118 5.29 9.11 -5.65
N ALA A 119 5.47 9.30 -4.34
CA ALA A 119 4.43 9.84 -3.47
C ALA A 119 4.00 11.25 -3.88
N VAL A 120 4.95 12.12 -4.26
CA VAL A 120 4.62 13.47 -4.76
C VAL A 120 3.86 13.39 -6.09
N GLN A 121 4.26 12.51 -7.00
CA GLN A 121 3.54 12.32 -8.27
C GLN A 121 2.11 11.79 -8.06
N VAL A 122 1.93 10.87 -7.10
CA VAL A 122 0.59 10.38 -6.72
C VAL A 122 -0.28 11.53 -6.19
N VAL A 123 0.28 12.41 -5.35
CA VAL A 123 -0.43 13.60 -4.84
C VAL A 123 -0.82 14.52 -6.00
N ASP A 124 0.08 14.79 -6.93
CA ASP A 124 -0.18 15.67 -8.07
C ASP A 124 -1.31 15.15 -8.97
N VAL A 125 -1.32 13.84 -9.29
CA VAL A 125 -2.44 13.22 -10.01
C VAL A 125 -3.74 13.30 -9.21
N CYS A 126 -3.69 13.04 -7.89
CA CYS A 126 -4.87 13.10 -7.04
C CYS A 126 -5.45 14.52 -6.91
N VAL A 127 -4.62 15.55 -6.93
CA VAL A 127 -5.05 16.96 -6.88
C VAL A 127 -5.58 17.42 -8.24
N SER A 128 -4.86 17.14 -9.33
CA SER A 128 -5.25 17.55 -10.69
C SER A 128 -6.53 16.88 -11.20
N THR A 129 -6.83 15.66 -10.74
CA THR A 129 -8.05 14.93 -11.14
C THR A 129 -9.25 15.19 -10.23
N ARG A 130 -9.03 15.85 -9.09
CA ARG A 130 -10.04 16.02 -8.02
C ARG A 130 -11.34 16.66 -8.48
N GLU A 131 -11.27 17.67 -9.33
CA GLU A 131 -12.47 18.38 -9.82
C GLU A 131 -13.31 17.53 -10.77
N ARG A 132 -12.69 16.52 -11.42
CA ARG A 132 -13.37 15.66 -12.39
C ARG A 132 -13.97 14.41 -11.75
N ASN A 133 -13.26 13.82 -10.79
CA ASN A 133 -13.62 12.53 -10.19
C ASN A 133 -14.09 12.61 -8.73
N GLY A 134 -14.17 13.81 -8.15
CA GLY A 134 -14.58 14.00 -6.76
C GLY A 134 -13.54 13.53 -5.74
N GLY A 135 -12.28 13.31 -6.15
CA GLY A 135 -11.20 12.85 -5.29
C GLY A 135 -11.18 11.34 -5.05
N VAL A 136 -11.79 10.56 -5.96
CA VAL A 136 -11.72 9.09 -6.01
C VAL A 136 -11.16 8.68 -7.36
N ILE A 137 -10.15 7.82 -7.37
CA ILE A 137 -9.48 7.34 -8.59
C ILE A 137 -9.24 5.83 -8.50
N GLU A 138 -9.39 5.11 -9.60
CA GLU A 138 -9.04 3.69 -9.64
C GLU A 138 -7.51 3.50 -9.61
N MET A 139 -7.02 2.48 -8.90
CA MET A 139 -5.59 2.14 -8.83
C MET A 139 -4.94 1.98 -10.21
N GLY A 140 -5.60 1.28 -11.14
CA GLY A 140 -5.08 1.09 -12.50
C GLY A 140 -4.95 2.41 -13.26
N GLU A 141 -5.98 3.26 -13.16
CA GLU A 141 -6.01 4.58 -13.78
C GLU A 141 -4.98 5.54 -13.17
N LEU A 142 -4.75 5.46 -11.86
CA LEU A 142 -3.68 6.20 -11.18
C LEU A 142 -2.30 5.77 -11.69
N ILE A 143 -2.04 4.47 -11.76
CA ILE A 143 -0.76 3.94 -12.28
C ILE A 143 -0.52 4.45 -13.70
N GLU A 144 -1.51 4.34 -14.58
CA GLU A 144 -1.40 4.80 -15.97
C GLU A 144 -1.10 6.30 -16.05
N ARG A 145 -1.78 7.13 -15.25
CA ARG A 145 -1.53 8.58 -15.22
C ARG A 145 -0.14 8.92 -14.69
N VAL A 146 0.33 8.24 -13.64
CA VAL A 146 1.68 8.47 -13.12
C VAL A 146 2.73 8.02 -14.12
N GLU A 147 2.55 6.88 -14.78
CA GLU A 147 3.46 6.42 -15.85
C GLU A 147 3.49 7.39 -17.04
N ARG A 148 2.34 7.98 -17.40
CA ARG A 148 2.24 9.03 -18.43
C ARG A 148 3.00 10.31 -18.03
N LEU A 149 2.89 10.74 -16.77
CA LEU A 149 3.64 11.89 -16.24
C LEU A 149 5.15 11.66 -16.33
N ARG A 150 5.62 10.46 -15.96
CA ARG A 150 7.06 10.13 -16.01
C ARG A 150 7.59 9.92 -17.42
N SER A 151 6.77 9.40 -18.33
CA SER A 151 7.12 9.21 -19.75
C SER A 151 7.10 10.52 -20.56
N GLY A 152 6.81 11.66 -19.93
CA GLY A 152 6.76 12.98 -20.57
C GLY A 152 5.62 13.13 -21.57
N GLY A 153 4.50 12.42 -21.38
CA GLY A 153 3.34 12.48 -22.28
C GLY A 153 3.54 11.77 -23.63
N LYS A 154 4.59 10.96 -23.80
CA LYS A 154 4.68 10.06 -24.95
C LYS A 154 3.79 8.86 -24.71
N ASP A 155 2.69 8.76 -25.44
CA ASP A 155 1.81 7.61 -25.38
C ASP A 155 2.58 6.34 -25.73
N LYS A 156 2.57 5.37 -24.80
CA LYS A 156 2.94 4.01 -25.14
C LYS A 156 1.81 3.47 -25.99
N VAL A 157 1.88 3.71 -27.30
CA VAL A 157 1.07 2.97 -28.28
C VAL A 157 1.35 1.49 -28.01
N ALA A 158 0.37 0.83 -27.41
CA ALA A 158 0.39 -0.60 -27.19
C ALA A 158 0.37 -1.25 -28.57
N ASP A 159 1.55 -1.59 -29.09
CA ASP A 159 1.67 -2.45 -30.26
C ASP A 159 1.05 -3.81 -29.91
N LYS A 160 -0.18 -4.00 -30.36
CA LYS A 160 -0.97 -5.22 -30.15
C LYS A 160 -0.78 -6.22 -31.31
N ASP A 161 0.18 -5.98 -32.21
CA ASP A 161 0.49 -6.89 -33.31
C ASP A 161 1.91 -7.47 -33.17
N SER A 162 2.07 -8.44 -32.27
CA SER A 162 3.28 -9.25 -32.21
C SER A 162 3.33 -10.26 -33.35
N THR A 163 3.50 -9.77 -34.58
CA THR A 163 3.88 -10.58 -35.74
C THR A 163 4.91 -9.88 -36.61
N SER A 164 5.91 -9.22 -36.02
CA SER A 164 7.12 -8.86 -36.77
C SER A 164 8.40 -8.98 -35.94
N ARG A 165 9.43 -9.49 -36.61
CA ARG A 165 10.76 -9.84 -36.08
C ARG A 165 11.42 -8.67 -35.32
N PRO A 166 12.23 -8.94 -34.28
CA PRO A 166 12.97 -7.89 -33.60
C PRO A 166 14.05 -7.37 -34.56
N SER A 167 13.89 -6.14 -35.03
CA SER A 167 14.95 -5.41 -35.72
C SER A 167 15.78 -4.66 -34.69
N ASP A 168 17.11 -4.84 -34.79
CA ASP A 168 18.12 -4.19 -33.98
C ASP A 168 17.97 -2.66 -34.01
N SER A 169 17.32 -2.09 -33.00
CA SER A 169 17.39 -0.65 -32.71
C SER A 169 17.81 -0.46 -31.26
N ARG A 170 18.92 0.26 -31.09
CA ARG A 170 19.63 0.45 -29.81
C ARG A 170 18.88 1.36 -28.81
N ASP A 171 17.67 1.81 -29.15
CA ASP A 171 16.87 2.76 -28.37
C ASP A 171 15.73 2.10 -27.57
N ALA A 172 15.56 0.77 -27.65
CA ALA A 172 14.54 0.02 -26.91
C ALA A 172 14.92 -0.32 -25.44
N ARG A 173 16.04 0.21 -24.93
CA ARG A 173 16.57 -0.13 -23.58
C ARG A 173 15.99 0.68 -22.42
N ASP A 174 15.28 1.78 -22.67
CA ASP A 174 14.78 2.68 -21.61
C ASP A 174 13.30 2.49 -21.27
N THR A 175 12.55 1.64 -21.96
CA THR A 175 11.09 1.48 -21.72
C THR A 175 10.73 0.59 -20.53
N TYR A 176 11.71 -0.11 -19.94
CA TYR A 176 11.53 -0.99 -18.78
C TYR A 176 11.87 -0.32 -17.44
N THR A 177 12.45 0.88 -17.46
CA THR A 177 13.06 1.50 -16.26
C THR A 177 12.07 2.12 -15.28
N ASP A 178 10.75 2.01 -15.54
CA ASP A 178 9.77 2.85 -14.86
C ASP A 178 8.38 2.22 -14.69
N ARG A 179 8.31 0.88 -14.69
CA ARG A 179 7.03 0.18 -14.45
C ARG A 179 6.65 0.31 -12.98
N ILE A 180 5.48 0.88 -12.72
CA ILE A 180 4.97 1.11 -11.36
C ILE A 180 4.03 -0.04 -11.00
N THR A 181 4.21 -0.64 -9.82
CA THR A 181 3.33 -1.69 -9.33
C THR A 181 2.28 -1.14 -8.36
N PRO A 182 1.12 -1.81 -8.19
CA PRO A 182 0.14 -1.44 -7.16
C PRO A 182 0.76 -1.40 -5.76
N ASP A 183 1.68 -2.32 -5.47
CA ASP A 183 2.41 -2.36 -4.21
C ASP A 183 3.28 -1.09 -4.01
N ASP A 184 3.86 -0.52 -5.08
CA ASP A 184 4.59 0.75 -4.99
C ASP A 184 3.67 1.92 -4.61
N ILE A 185 2.45 1.94 -5.17
CA ILE A 185 1.44 2.95 -4.81
C ILE A 185 0.99 2.78 -3.36
N HIS A 186 0.71 1.55 -2.91
CA HIS A 186 0.35 1.29 -1.51
C HIS A 186 1.41 1.80 -0.53
N ARG A 187 2.68 1.65 -0.88
CA ARG A 187 3.81 2.18 -0.09
C ARG A 187 3.86 3.70 -0.13
N ALA A 188 3.73 4.30 -1.32
CA ALA A 188 3.69 5.75 -1.48
C ALA A 188 2.56 6.38 -0.64
N LEU A 189 1.36 5.78 -0.64
CA LEU A 189 0.25 6.22 0.20
C LEU A 189 0.53 6.04 1.70
N SER A 190 1.23 4.97 2.08
CA SER A 190 1.63 4.75 3.47
C SER A 190 2.60 5.83 3.98
N LEU A 191 3.49 6.34 3.11
CA LEU A 191 4.35 7.48 3.41
C LEU A 191 3.57 8.79 3.59
N LEU A 192 2.41 8.93 2.95
CA LEU A 192 1.55 10.12 3.06
C LEU A 192 0.65 10.11 4.30
N ARG A 193 0.47 8.96 4.98
CA ARG A 193 -0.40 8.84 6.18
C ARG A 193 -0.05 9.84 7.30
N PRO A 194 1.23 10.06 7.67
CA PRO A 194 1.59 11.02 8.73
C PRO A 194 1.19 12.46 8.43
N LEU A 195 0.98 12.81 7.15
CA LEU A 195 0.53 14.15 6.76
C LEU A 195 -0.96 14.39 7.04
N HIS A 196 -1.70 13.34 7.46
CA HIS A 196 -3.15 13.40 7.69
C HIS A 196 -3.94 13.97 6.49
N ALA A 197 -3.41 13.78 5.28
CA ALA A 197 -3.95 14.36 4.04
C ALA A 197 -5.19 13.62 3.51
N GLY A 198 -5.73 12.63 4.22
CA GLY A 198 -6.98 11.94 3.86
C GLY A 198 -6.84 10.82 2.83
N TYR A 199 -5.62 10.41 2.50
CA TYR A 199 -5.39 9.31 1.56
C TYR A 199 -5.85 7.97 2.14
N THR A 200 -6.85 7.36 1.52
CA THR A 200 -7.41 6.08 1.95
C THR A 200 -7.54 5.13 0.78
N ILE A 201 -7.29 3.85 1.04
CA ILE A 201 -7.47 2.76 0.08
C ILE A 201 -8.82 2.15 0.38
N LEU A 202 -9.70 2.12 -0.61
CA LEU A 202 -11.03 1.55 -0.52
C LEU A 202 -10.98 0.14 -1.12
N PRO A 203 -11.02 -0.92 -0.28
CA PRO A 203 -11.12 -2.29 -0.78
C PRO A 203 -12.52 -2.50 -1.36
N ASN A 204 -12.62 -3.28 -2.44
CA ASN A 204 -13.90 -3.72 -2.97
C ASN A 204 -14.53 -4.76 -2.00
N PRO A 205 -15.70 -4.49 -1.39
CA PRO A 205 -16.37 -5.44 -0.50
C PRO A 205 -16.86 -6.72 -1.19
N SER A 206 -16.94 -6.75 -2.53
CA SER A 206 -17.48 -7.87 -3.31
C SER A 206 -16.43 -8.70 -4.08
N ALA A 207 -15.16 -8.29 -4.07
CA ALA A 207 -14.11 -9.00 -4.77
C ALA A 207 -13.47 -10.08 -3.89
N PRO A 208 -13.28 -11.32 -4.38
CA PRO A 208 -12.47 -12.31 -3.68
C PRO A 208 -11.04 -11.75 -3.51
N SER A 209 -10.42 -12.05 -2.36
CA SER A 209 -9.13 -11.51 -1.89
C SER A 209 -7.92 -11.71 -2.83
N SER A 210 -8.12 -12.33 -3.99
CA SER A 210 -7.11 -12.62 -5.01
C SER A 210 -7.19 -11.77 -6.27
N SER A 211 -8.26 -10.99 -6.52
CA SER A 211 -8.36 -10.17 -7.74
C SER A 211 -7.95 -8.72 -7.49
N SER A 212 -6.77 -8.34 -7.96
CA SER A 212 -6.16 -7.00 -7.93
C SER A 212 -6.98 -5.89 -8.66
N SER A 213 -8.14 -6.19 -9.24
CA SER A 213 -8.75 -5.35 -10.29
C SER A 213 -9.67 -4.24 -9.81
N SER A 214 -9.88 -4.00 -8.50
CA SER A 214 -10.83 -2.98 -8.06
C SER A 214 -10.47 -2.31 -6.74
N VAL A 215 -9.22 -1.86 -6.64
CA VAL A 215 -8.79 -0.98 -5.54
C VAL A 215 -9.01 0.47 -5.96
N PHE A 216 -9.80 1.21 -5.19
CA PHE A 216 -9.94 2.66 -5.37
C PHE A 216 -9.10 3.41 -4.34
N ILE A 217 -8.55 4.54 -4.76
CA ILE A 217 -7.79 5.45 -3.90
C ILE A 217 -8.60 6.73 -3.77
N ARG A 218 -8.70 7.19 -2.54
CA ARG A 218 -9.39 8.42 -2.19
C ARG A 218 -8.38 9.42 -1.64
N SER A 219 -8.46 10.67 -2.09
CA SER A 219 -7.51 11.75 -1.74
C SER A 219 -8.10 12.82 -0.80
N ILE A 220 -9.37 12.69 -0.42
CA ILE A 220 -10.09 13.66 0.42
C ILE A 220 -10.46 13.04 1.78
N PRO A 221 -10.21 13.74 2.92
CA PRO A 221 -10.40 13.23 4.28
C PRO A 221 -11.87 13.18 4.77
N ARG A 222 -12.84 12.81 3.93
CA ARG A 222 -14.19 12.46 4.43
C ARG A 222 -14.33 10.94 4.46
N GLU A 223 -15.28 10.42 5.22
CA GLU A 223 -15.54 8.98 5.25
C GLU A 223 -16.47 8.60 4.09
N LEU A 224 -16.27 7.41 3.51
CA LEU A 224 -17.16 6.89 2.48
C LEU A 224 -18.18 6.04 3.21
N ASP A 225 -19.47 6.33 3.02
CA ASP A 225 -20.50 5.47 3.60
C ASP A 225 -20.51 4.08 2.92
N THR A 226 -21.02 3.08 3.62
CA THR A 226 -21.16 1.71 3.10
C THR A 226 -21.94 1.72 1.79
N ASP A 227 -22.98 2.55 1.70
CA ASP A 227 -23.82 2.67 0.50
C ASP A 227 -23.04 3.25 -0.68
N GLN A 228 -22.21 4.27 -0.44
CA GLN A 228 -21.38 4.87 -1.48
C GLN A 228 -20.30 3.90 -1.99
N SER A 229 -19.75 3.06 -1.11
CA SER A 229 -18.79 2.02 -1.50
C SER A 229 -19.43 0.95 -2.41
N LEU A 230 -20.68 0.57 -2.13
CA LEU A 230 -21.43 -0.37 -2.95
C LEU A 230 -21.81 0.24 -4.30
N LEU A 231 -22.22 1.51 -4.33
CA LEU A 231 -22.51 2.22 -5.58
C LEU A 231 -21.27 2.33 -6.47
N LEU A 232 -20.09 2.58 -5.91
CA LEU A 232 -18.82 2.60 -6.65
C LEU A 232 -18.51 1.26 -7.32
N VAL A 233 -18.71 0.15 -6.60
CA VAL A 233 -18.55 -1.20 -7.14
C VAL A 233 -19.54 -1.47 -8.27
N LEU A 234 -20.82 -1.15 -8.05
CA LEU A 234 -21.87 -1.34 -9.05
C LEU A 234 -21.64 -0.48 -10.30
N ALA A 235 -21.14 0.75 -10.12
CA ALA A 235 -20.80 1.63 -11.22
C ALA A 235 -19.66 1.03 -12.03
N LYS A 236 -18.62 0.50 -11.38
CA LYS A 236 -17.52 -0.18 -12.09
C LYS A 236 -18.02 -1.31 -12.98
N ASP A 237 -18.89 -2.18 -12.46
CA ASP A 237 -19.47 -3.30 -13.23
C ASP A 237 -20.35 -2.81 -14.41
N ALA A 238 -20.90 -1.61 -14.30
CA ALA A 238 -21.76 -0.99 -15.32
C ALA A 238 -21.02 0.03 -16.20
N GLY A 239 -19.69 0.15 -16.11
CA GLY A 239 -18.91 1.11 -16.90
C GLY A 239 -19.09 2.59 -16.50
N GLY A 240 -19.45 2.83 -15.24
CA GLY A 240 -19.64 4.15 -14.63
C GLY A 240 -21.11 4.60 -14.54
N LEU A 241 -22.03 3.96 -15.25
CA LEU A 241 -23.45 4.33 -15.28
C LEU A 241 -24.23 3.68 -14.13
N LEU A 242 -25.01 4.48 -13.41
CA LEU A 242 -25.95 4.03 -12.40
C LEU A 242 -27.37 4.48 -12.72
N ARG A 243 -28.29 3.50 -12.77
CA ARG A 243 -29.73 3.70 -12.86
C ARG A 243 -30.40 3.27 -11.56
N GLU A 244 -31.39 4.03 -11.08
CA GLU A 244 -32.12 3.70 -9.85
C GLU A 244 -32.69 2.27 -9.88
N ALA A 245 -33.19 1.81 -11.03
CA ALA A 245 -33.73 0.46 -11.19
C ALA A 245 -32.67 -0.64 -11.06
N ASP A 246 -31.49 -0.42 -11.63
CA ASP A 246 -30.39 -1.40 -11.61
C ASP A 246 -29.76 -1.49 -10.23
N VAL A 247 -29.60 -0.34 -9.55
CA VAL A 247 -29.14 -0.31 -8.16
C VAL A 247 -30.12 -1.08 -7.28
N ARG A 248 -31.42 -0.78 -7.37
CA ARG A 248 -32.46 -1.43 -6.55
C ARG A 248 -32.47 -2.95 -6.72
N THR A 249 -32.38 -3.43 -7.97
CA THR A 249 -32.42 -4.87 -8.25
C THR A 249 -31.17 -5.59 -7.74
N LYS A 250 -29.99 -4.95 -7.81
CA LYS A 250 -28.73 -5.56 -7.36
C LYS A 250 -28.51 -5.46 -5.85
N THR A 251 -28.98 -4.40 -5.18
CA THR A 251 -28.77 -4.19 -3.74
C THR A 251 -29.95 -4.57 -2.86
N GLY A 252 -31.15 -4.68 -3.43
CA GLY A 252 -32.40 -4.87 -2.67
C GLY A 252 -32.81 -3.66 -1.83
N TRP A 253 -32.27 -2.46 -2.12
CA TRP A 253 -32.58 -1.26 -1.36
C TRP A 253 -33.99 -0.72 -1.62
N SER A 254 -34.50 0.08 -0.67
CA SER A 254 -35.73 0.84 -0.87
C SER A 254 -35.53 1.98 -1.87
N ASP A 255 -36.62 2.46 -2.47
CA ASP A 255 -36.59 3.59 -3.42
C ASP A 255 -35.96 4.84 -2.83
N LEU A 256 -36.35 5.17 -1.60
CA LEU A 256 -35.87 6.37 -0.91
C LEU A 256 -34.39 6.26 -0.55
N ARG A 257 -33.91 5.07 -0.14
CA ARG A 257 -32.49 4.84 0.13
C ARG A 257 -31.66 4.95 -1.15
N THR A 258 -32.14 4.35 -2.24
CA THR A 258 -31.46 4.39 -3.55
C THR A 258 -31.32 5.81 -4.05
N ARG A 259 -32.43 6.58 -4.02
CA ARG A 259 -32.43 7.98 -4.44
C ARG A 259 -31.50 8.84 -3.59
N ASN A 260 -31.60 8.74 -2.27
CA ASN A 260 -30.75 9.53 -1.37
C ASN A 260 -29.28 9.16 -1.54
N ALA A 261 -28.93 7.87 -1.64
CA ALA A 261 -27.54 7.45 -1.84
C ALA A 261 -26.96 7.94 -3.17
N MET A 262 -27.74 7.90 -4.26
CA MET A 262 -27.34 8.43 -5.56
C MET A 262 -27.25 9.97 -5.56
N GLU A 263 -28.16 10.66 -4.87
CA GLU A 263 -28.13 12.12 -4.71
C GLU A 263 -26.95 12.58 -3.86
N ASP A 264 -26.63 11.86 -2.77
CA ASP A 264 -25.47 12.12 -1.92
C ASP A 264 -24.15 11.98 -2.72
N CYS A 265 -24.05 11.00 -3.62
CA CYS A 265 -22.89 10.85 -4.50
C CYS A 265 -22.68 12.06 -5.42
N VAL A 266 -23.76 12.70 -5.86
CA VAL A 266 -23.72 13.88 -6.73
C VAL A 266 -23.46 15.14 -5.91
N MET A 267 -24.35 15.44 -4.97
CA MET A 267 -24.41 16.75 -4.31
C MET A 267 -23.41 16.87 -3.17
N ARG A 268 -23.23 15.81 -2.39
CA ARG A 268 -22.47 15.86 -1.15
C ARG A 268 -21.01 15.50 -1.36
N GLU A 269 -20.75 14.48 -2.18
CA GLU A 269 -19.41 13.95 -2.43
C GLU A 269 -18.80 14.45 -3.74
N GLY A 270 -19.61 14.90 -4.72
CA GLY A 270 -19.11 15.38 -6.01
C GLY A 270 -18.46 14.30 -6.88
N VAL A 271 -18.75 13.02 -6.60
CA VAL A 271 -18.24 11.87 -7.38
C VAL A 271 -19.18 11.48 -8.53
N GLY A 272 -20.46 11.87 -8.42
CA GLY A 272 -21.52 11.58 -9.39
C GLY A 272 -21.86 12.79 -10.25
N TRP A 273 -22.04 12.56 -11.54
CA TRP A 273 -22.56 13.53 -12.52
C TRP A 273 -23.98 13.12 -12.91
N VAL A 274 -24.89 14.08 -13.03
CA VAL A 274 -26.28 13.81 -13.40
C VAL A 274 -26.46 13.99 -14.89
N ASP A 275 -27.09 12.99 -15.52
CA ASP A 275 -27.62 13.10 -16.87
C ASP A 275 -29.16 13.05 -16.82
N GLU A 276 -29.80 14.07 -17.37
CA GLU A 276 -31.26 14.21 -17.41
C GLU A 276 -31.76 13.83 -18.80
N LEU A 277 -32.41 12.66 -18.90
CA LEU A 277 -32.89 12.18 -20.18
C LEU A 277 -34.25 12.83 -20.54
N PRO A 278 -34.54 13.03 -21.85
CA PRO A 278 -35.77 13.67 -22.31
C PRO A 278 -37.09 13.03 -21.84
N GLN A 279 -37.05 11.77 -21.39
CA GLN A 279 -38.21 11.00 -20.92
C GLN A 279 -38.42 11.08 -19.40
N GLY A 280 -37.71 11.97 -18.70
CA GLY A 280 -37.78 12.10 -17.24
C GLY A 280 -37.00 11.01 -16.49
N GLY A 281 -36.13 10.28 -17.18
CA GLY A 281 -35.17 9.38 -16.57
C GLY A 281 -33.97 10.15 -16.06
N ARG A 282 -33.57 9.91 -14.80
CA ARG A 282 -32.34 10.46 -14.22
C ARG A 282 -31.29 9.36 -14.16
N GLU A 283 -30.15 9.61 -14.79
CA GLU A 283 -28.99 8.74 -14.76
C GLU A 283 -27.86 9.42 -13.99
N VAL A 284 -27.09 8.64 -13.23
CA VAL A 284 -25.93 9.15 -12.49
C VAL A 284 -24.68 8.44 -12.96
N TRP A 285 -23.68 9.22 -13.34
CA TRP A 285 -22.38 8.75 -13.81
C TRP A 285 -21.33 8.93 -12.72
N ILE A 286 -20.72 7.84 -12.25
CA ILE A 286 -19.59 7.91 -11.32
C ILE A 286 -18.30 7.97 -12.14
N MET A 287 -17.72 9.17 -12.24
CA MET A 287 -16.57 9.44 -13.10
C MET A 287 -15.34 8.61 -12.74
N ALA A 288 -15.16 8.28 -11.45
CA ALA A 288 -14.08 7.41 -10.98
C ALA A 288 -14.16 5.96 -11.52
N ALA A 289 -15.33 5.54 -12.01
CA ALA A 289 -15.59 4.21 -12.55
C ALA A 289 -15.81 4.22 -14.08
N VAL A 290 -15.79 5.39 -14.71
CA VAL A 290 -15.90 5.52 -16.17
C VAL A 290 -14.54 5.25 -16.80
N VAL A 291 -14.49 4.26 -17.68
CA VAL A 291 -13.33 4.06 -18.55
C VAL A 291 -13.51 4.95 -19.78
N PHE A 292 -12.86 6.11 -19.80
CA PHE A 292 -12.78 6.92 -21.01
C PHE A 292 -11.85 6.20 -21.99
N GLY A 293 -12.44 5.43 -22.92
CA GLY A 293 -11.69 5.06 -24.12
C GLY A 293 -11.29 6.35 -24.83
N GLU A 294 -10.00 6.60 -25.00
CA GLU A 294 -9.55 7.72 -25.81
C GLU A 294 -10.14 7.53 -27.22
N GLY A 295 -11.11 8.38 -27.56
CA GLY A 295 -11.67 8.42 -28.88
C GLY A 295 -10.55 8.76 -29.85
N THR A 296 -10.20 7.81 -30.71
CA THR A 296 -9.42 8.06 -31.92
C THR A 296 -10.23 9.03 -32.78
N GLY A 297 -9.93 10.31 -32.68
CA GLY A 297 -10.42 11.39 -33.53
C GLY A 297 -9.30 11.95 -34.39
#